data_AF-A0A930WP99-F1
#
_entry.id   AF-A0A930WP99-F1
#
_cell.length_a   1.000
_cell.length_b   1.000
_cell.length_c   1.000
_cell.angle_alpha   90.00
_cell.angle_beta   90.00
_cell.angle_gamma   90.00
#
_symmetry.space_group_name_H-M   'P 1'
#
loop_
_entity.id
_entity.type
_entity.pdbx_description
1 polymer ?
#
loop_
_entity_poly.entity_id
_entity_poly.type
_entity_poly.pdbx_seq_one_letter_code
_entity_poly.pdbx_strand_id
1 'polypeptide(L)'
;MNQLVLNTATIGLVISIIGFEIGVFLRDRYKWPIFNPLLVAIIFVIIVLNAFNIDYDSYYASADNLSYLLTPATVCLAIPLYQQIEQLKKHKGAIFAGISAGVLTSLCTVWVLSMLFQLTHEEYVTLLPKSITTAIGMGLSQESGGYVTITVAVIILTGVLGNM
;
A
#
# COMPACT_ATOMS: atom_id res chain seq x y z
N MET A 1 -12.21 -22.56 -23.32
CA MET A 1 -11.23 -22.60 -22.21
C MET A 1 -11.11 -21.28 -21.43
N ASN A 2 -11.41 -20.12 -22.03
CA ASN A 2 -11.33 -18.82 -21.31
C ASN A 2 -12.44 -18.56 -20.28
N GLN A 3 -13.54 -19.33 -20.30
CA GLN A 3 -14.62 -19.18 -19.32
C GLN A 3 -14.42 -19.97 -18.01
N LEU A 4 -13.52 -20.96 -17.98
CA LEU A 4 -13.22 -21.69 -16.73
C LEU A 4 -12.29 -20.89 -15.81
N VAL A 5 -11.42 -20.06 -16.39
CA VAL A 5 -10.53 -19.16 -15.65
C VAL A 5 -11.32 -18.00 -15.02
N LEU A 6 -12.35 -17.49 -15.72
CA LEU A 6 -13.24 -16.44 -15.21
C LEU A 6 -14.17 -16.91 -14.08
N ASN A 7 -14.38 -18.23 -13.91
CA ASN A 7 -15.34 -18.78 -12.96
C ASN A 7 -14.72 -19.09 -11.58
N THR A 8 -13.41 -18.90 -11.42
CA THR A 8 -12.74 -19.18 -10.15
C THR A 8 -12.42 -17.84 -9.48
N ALA A 9 -13.38 -17.33 -8.72
CA ALA A 9 -13.32 -16.07 -7.95
C ALA A 9 -12.17 -15.99 -6.90
N THR A 10 -11.18 -16.87 -6.99
CA THR A 10 -10.06 -17.01 -6.06
C THR A 10 -8.70 -17.10 -6.76
N ILE A 11 -8.61 -17.11 -8.10
CA ILE A 11 -7.32 -17.23 -8.80
C ILE A 11 -6.39 -16.05 -8.45
N GLY A 12 -6.90 -14.81 -8.45
CA GLY A 12 -6.11 -13.64 -8.08
C GLY A 12 -5.59 -13.72 -6.65
N LEU A 13 -6.43 -14.21 -5.72
CA LEU A 13 -6.05 -14.45 -4.33
C LEU A 13 -4.95 -15.52 -4.22
N VAL A 14 -5.09 -16.66 -4.91
CA VAL A 14 -4.11 -17.75 -4.88
C VAL A 14 -2.77 -17.30 -5.42
N ILE A 15 -2.74 -16.59 -6.55
CA ILE A 15 -1.51 -16.04 -7.14
C ILE A 15 -0.85 -15.06 -6.16
N SER A 16 -1.63 -14.19 -5.50
CA SER A 16 -1.13 -13.24 -4.50
C SER A 16 -0.47 -13.94 -3.31
N ILE A 17 -1.14 -14.95 -2.75
CA ILE A 17 -0.63 -15.71 -1.60
C ILE A 17 0.63 -16.48 -1.97
N ILE A 18 0.65 -17.15 -3.12
CA ILE A 18 1.84 -17.87 -3.61
C ILE A 18 3.01 -16.90 -3.79
N GLY A 19 2.78 -15.74 -4.40
CA GLY A 19 3.81 -14.72 -4.55
C GLY A 19 4.37 -14.23 -3.21
N PHE A 20 3.50 -14.04 -2.22
CA PHE A 20 3.89 -13.64 -0.87
C PHE A 20 4.69 -14.72 -0.14
N GLU A 21 4.25 -15.99 -0.19
CA GLU A 21 4.97 -17.13 0.41
C GLU A 21 6.36 -17.32 -0.21
N ILE A 22 6.46 -17.20 -1.54
CA ILE A 22 7.76 -17.18 -2.24
C ILE A 22 8.63 -16.03 -1.72
N GLY A 23 8.04 -14.85 -1.53
CA GLY A 23 8.70 -13.68 -0.96
C GLY A 23 9.22 -13.90 0.47
N VAL A 24 8.42 -14.53 1.33
CA VAL A 24 8.81 -14.89 2.72
C VAL A 24 9.96 -15.90 2.69
N PHE A 25 9.84 -16.96 1.89
CA PHE A 25 10.88 -17.97 1.72
C PHE A 25 12.20 -17.37 1.23
N LEU A 26 12.15 -16.48 0.24
CA LEU A 26 13.33 -15.75 -0.26
C LEU A 26 13.93 -14.83 0.79
N ARG A 27 13.10 -14.10 1.54
CA ARG A 27 13.56 -13.24 2.64
C ARG A 27 14.29 -14.06 3.70
N ASP A 28 13.71 -15.18 4.12
CA ASP A 28 14.27 -15.98 5.21
C ASP A 28 15.58 -16.68 4.80
N ARG A 29 15.71 -17.01 3.50
CA ARG A 29 16.92 -17.63 2.94
C ARG A 29 18.06 -16.64 2.71
N TYR A 30 17.77 -15.47 2.15
CA TYR A 30 18.82 -14.50 1.76
C TYR A 30 19.04 -13.38 2.78
N LYS A 31 18.05 -13.09 3.64
CA LYS A 31 18.09 -12.06 4.70
C LYS A 31 18.53 -10.67 4.26
N TRP A 32 18.48 -10.37 2.96
CA TRP A 32 18.81 -9.05 2.45
C TRP A 32 17.58 -8.13 2.52
N PRO A 33 17.76 -6.85 2.83
CA PRO A 33 16.67 -5.88 2.99
C PRO A 33 15.86 -5.64 1.70
N ILE A 34 16.42 -5.99 0.54
CA ILE A 34 15.74 -5.93 -0.77
C ILE A 34 14.67 -7.03 -0.94
N PHE A 35 14.80 -8.17 -0.26
CA PHE A 35 13.80 -9.26 -0.33
C PHE A 35 12.62 -8.99 0.61
N ASN A 36 12.00 -7.81 0.49
CA ASN A 36 10.73 -7.57 1.15
C ASN A 36 9.67 -8.49 0.51
N PRO A 37 8.94 -9.33 1.27
CA PRO A 37 8.00 -10.29 0.72
C PRO A 37 6.93 -9.61 -0.15
N LEU A 38 6.57 -8.37 0.20
CA LEU A 38 5.62 -7.56 -0.54
C LEU A 38 6.17 -7.15 -1.92
N LEU A 39 7.43 -6.70 -2.03
CA LEU A 39 8.05 -6.39 -3.31
C LEU A 39 8.17 -7.63 -4.20
N VAL A 40 8.60 -8.75 -3.61
CA VAL A 40 8.74 -10.02 -4.34
C VAL A 40 7.39 -10.50 -4.87
N ALA A 41 6.34 -10.42 -4.06
CA ALA A 41 4.98 -10.78 -4.46
C ALA A 41 4.50 -9.92 -5.65
N ILE A 42 4.72 -8.61 -5.63
CA ILE A 42 4.35 -7.71 -6.73
C ILE A 42 5.06 -8.12 -8.03
N ILE A 43 6.38 -8.33 -7.98
CA ILE A 43 7.17 -8.73 -9.15
C ILE A 43 6.68 -10.08 -9.68
N PHE A 44 6.41 -11.04 -8.79
CA PHE A 44 5.88 -12.35 -9.17
C PHE A 44 4.52 -12.24 -9.87
N VAL A 45 3.58 -11.47 -9.30
CA VAL A 45 2.25 -11.24 -9.89
C VAL A 45 2.39 -10.61 -11.29
N ILE A 46 3.24 -9.58 -11.45
CA ILE A 46 3.48 -8.94 -12.75
C ILE A 46 3.97 -9.94 -13.80
N ILE A 47 4.93 -10.81 -13.43
CA ILE A 47 5.45 -11.84 -14.34
C ILE A 47 4.35 -12.83 -14.74
N VAL A 48 3.52 -13.27 -13.80
CA VAL A 48 2.41 -14.19 -14.06
C VAL A 48 1.37 -13.54 -14.97
N LEU A 49 0.93 -12.31 -14.69
CA LEU A 49 -0.06 -11.62 -15.52
C LEU A 49 0.43 -11.45 -16.96
N ASN A 50 1.69 -11.08 -17.15
CA ASN A 50 2.27 -10.89 -18.48
C ASN A 50 2.45 -12.23 -19.23
N ALA A 51 2.96 -13.27 -18.55
CA ALA A 51 3.14 -14.59 -19.16
C ALA A 51 1.82 -15.23 -19.62
N PHE A 52 0.74 -15.03 -18.87
CA PHE A 52 -0.58 -15.58 -19.18
C PHE A 52 -1.50 -14.59 -19.93
N ASN A 53 -1.03 -13.37 -20.26
CA ASN A 53 -1.81 -12.28 -20.85
C ASN A 53 -3.17 -12.06 -20.15
N ILE A 54 -3.15 -12.03 -18.81
CA ILE A 54 -4.34 -11.79 -17.99
C ILE A 54 -4.50 -10.28 -17.81
N ASP A 55 -5.69 -9.76 -18.12
CA ASP A 55 -6.02 -8.37 -17.89
C ASP A 55 -6.04 -8.02 -16.39
N TYR A 56 -5.50 -6.85 -16.04
CA TYR A 56 -5.40 -6.41 -14.64
C TYR A 56 -6.77 -6.28 -13.99
N ASP A 57 -7.79 -5.80 -14.72
CA ASP A 57 -9.13 -5.61 -14.16
C ASP A 57 -9.77 -6.97 -13.81
N SER A 58 -9.49 -7.99 -14.62
CA SER A 58 -9.93 -9.37 -14.34
C SER A 58 -9.22 -9.96 -13.12
N TYR A 59 -7.92 -9.68 -12.96
CA TYR A 59 -7.16 -10.06 -11.78
C TYR A 59 -7.65 -9.34 -10.52
N TYR A 60 -7.85 -8.04 -10.60
CA TYR A 60 -8.31 -7.19 -9.50
C TYR A 60 -9.69 -7.62 -9.01
N ALA A 61 -10.63 -7.86 -9.94
CA ALA A 61 -11.95 -8.40 -9.62
C ALA A 61 -11.88 -9.79 -8.94
N SER A 62 -10.95 -10.65 -9.39
CA SER A 62 -10.72 -11.98 -8.79
C SER A 62 -10.01 -11.92 -7.42
N ALA A 63 -9.42 -10.77 -7.07
CA ALA A 63 -8.75 -10.51 -5.80
C ALA A 63 -9.59 -9.64 -4.85
N ASP A 64 -10.84 -9.33 -5.19
CA ASP A 64 -11.71 -8.46 -4.38
C ASP A 64 -11.89 -8.95 -2.94
N ASN A 65 -11.90 -10.28 -2.74
CA ASN A 65 -11.90 -10.89 -1.41
C ASN A 65 -10.71 -10.45 -0.54
N LEU A 66 -9.52 -10.23 -1.14
CA LEU A 66 -8.35 -9.73 -0.43
C LEU A 66 -8.49 -8.24 -0.09
N SER A 67 -9.03 -7.45 -1.02
CA SER A 67 -9.34 -6.04 -0.80
C SER A 67 -10.38 -5.86 0.31
N TYR A 68 -11.40 -6.72 0.34
CA TYR A 68 -12.42 -6.73 1.41
C TYR A 68 -11.80 -6.91 2.79
N LEU A 69 -10.80 -7.79 2.93
CA LEU A 69 -10.08 -8.04 4.19
C LEU A 69 -9.27 -6.84 4.69
N LEU A 70 -9.00 -5.82 3.86
CA LEU A 70 -8.34 -4.59 4.32
C LEU A 70 -9.22 -3.80 5.30
N THR A 71 -10.53 -3.87 5.16
CA THR A 71 -11.48 -3.18 6.06
C THR A 71 -11.45 -3.75 7.49
N PRO A 72 -11.63 -5.06 7.74
CA PRO A 72 -11.48 -5.60 9.09
C PRO A 72 -10.05 -5.46 9.61
N ALA A 73 -9.02 -5.58 8.75
CA ALA A 73 -7.63 -5.38 9.16
C ALA A 73 -7.38 -3.94 9.66
N THR A 74 -7.93 -2.92 9.00
CA THR A 74 -7.82 -1.53 9.45
C THR A 74 -8.56 -1.27 10.76
N VAL A 75 -9.71 -1.91 10.99
CA VAL A 75 -10.40 -1.84 12.28
C VAL A 75 -9.56 -2.51 13.38
N CYS A 76 -8.93 -3.65 13.10
CA CYS A 76 -8.05 -4.34 14.06
C CYS A 76 -6.84 -3.49 14.49
N LEU A 77 -6.33 -2.59 13.63
CA LEU A 77 -5.26 -1.66 14.00
C LEU A 77 -5.67 -0.66 15.10
N ALA A 78 -6.97 -0.45 15.33
CA ALA A 78 -7.44 0.37 16.45
C ALA A 78 -7.25 -0.30 17.82
N ILE A 79 -7.16 -1.64 17.87
CA ILE A 79 -7.00 -2.41 19.11
C ILE A 79 -5.68 -2.08 19.84
N PRO A 80 -4.49 -2.15 19.22
CA PRO A 80 -3.24 -1.79 19.91
C PRO A 80 -3.23 -0.32 20.35
N LEU A 81 -3.82 0.59 19.55
CA LEU A 81 -3.97 1.99 19.92
C LEU A 81 -4.84 2.16 21.17
N TYR A 82 -5.94 1.40 21.26
CA TYR A 82 -6.82 1.40 22.43
C TYR A 82 -6.13 0.85 23.68
N GLN A 83 -5.35 -0.23 23.55
CA GLN A 83 -4.58 -0.79 24.67
C GLN A 83 -3.56 0.20 25.22
N GLN A 84 -2.99 1.06 24.37
CA GLN A 84 -2.01 2.09 24.77
C GLN A 84 -2.64 3.45 25.09
N ILE A 85 -3.98 3.55 25.19
CA ILE A 85 -4.67 4.84 25.33
C ILE A 85 -4.28 5.61 26.60
N GLU A 86 -3.90 4.91 27.67
CA GLU A 86 -3.45 5.53 28.92
C GLU A 86 -2.08 6.22 28.76
N GLN A 87 -1.14 5.57 28.05
CA GLN A 87 0.15 6.18 27.69
C GLN A 87 -0.02 7.33 26.70
N LEU A 88 -0.91 7.16 25.72
CA LEU A 88 -1.29 8.21 24.77
C LEU A 88 -1.85 9.42 25.50
N LYS A 89 -2.70 9.19 26.52
CA LYS A 89 -3.28 10.25 27.36
C LYS A 89 -2.25 10.96 28.22
N LYS A 90 -1.23 10.26 28.68
CA LYS A 90 -0.12 10.82 29.47
C LYS A 90 0.80 11.72 28.62
N HIS A 91 1.01 11.38 27.36
CA HIS A 91 1.93 12.07 26.45
C HIS A 91 1.25 12.87 25.31
N LYS A 92 -0.02 13.25 25.47
CA LYS A 92 -0.81 13.91 24.41
C LYS A 92 -0.10 15.10 23.77
N GLY A 93 0.50 15.97 24.57
CA GLY A 93 1.16 17.18 24.05
C GLY A 93 2.33 16.86 23.12
N ALA A 94 3.19 15.93 23.52
CA ALA A 94 4.34 15.51 22.70
C ALA A 94 3.89 14.77 21.44
N ILE A 95 2.88 13.91 21.55
CA ILE A 95 2.32 13.17 20.41
C ILE A 95 1.69 14.13 19.40
N PHE A 96 0.86 15.06 19.86
CA PHE A 96 0.21 16.04 18.97
C PHE A 96 1.23 16.93 18.27
N ALA A 97 2.23 17.44 19.01
CA ALA A 97 3.29 18.26 18.44
C ALA A 97 4.15 17.48 17.44
N GLY A 98 4.47 16.21 17.74
CA GLY A 98 5.24 15.34 16.85
C GLY A 98 4.49 14.99 15.57
N ILE A 99 3.21 14.61 15.67
CA ILE A 99 2.37 14.31 14.51
C ILE A 99 2.16 15.56 13.67
N SER A 100 1.82 16.71 14.28
CA SER A 100 1.59 17.95 13.52
C SER A 100 2.87 18.43 12.83
N ALA A 101 4.01 18.42 13.51
CA ALA A 101 5.29 18.76 12.91
C ALA A 101 5.67 17.79 11.78
N GLY A 102 5.49 16.48 11.97
CA GLY A 102 5.77 15.46 10.96
C GLY A 102 4.87 15.59 9.72
N VAL A 103 3.57 15.76 9.92
CA VAL A 103 2.60 15.96 8.83
C VAL A 103 2.90 17.26 8.07
N LEU A 104 3.10 18.38 8.77
CA LEU A 104 3.44 19.66 8.13
C LEU A 104 4.75 19.58 7.36
N THR A 105 5.78 18.96 7.93
CA THR A 105 7.07 18.80 7.24
C THR A 105 6.93 17.93 5.99
N SER A 106 6.19 16.82 6.07
CA SER A 106 5.92 15.95 4.93
C SER A 106 5.15 16.68 3.83
N LEU A 107 4.05 17.35 4.17
CA LEU A 107 3.24 18.13 3.23
C LEU A 107 4.04 19.26 2.57
N CYS A 108 4.76 20.05 3.37
CA CYS A 108 5.61 21.12 2.83
C CYS A 108 6.68 20.58 1.90
N THR A 109 7.30 19.45 2.23
CA THR A 109 8.35 18.85 1.39
C THR A 109 7.77 18.39 0.05
N VAL A 110 6.62 17.69 0.06
CA VAL A 110 5.95 17.25 -1.16
C VAL A 110 5.49 18.45 -2.00
N TRP A 111 5.01 19.51 -1.37
CA TRP A 111 4.59 20.73 -2.05
C TRP A 111 5.74 21.52 -2.68
N VAL A 112 6.87 21.65 -1.98
CA VAL A 112 8.07 22.29 -2.53
C VAL A 112 8.63 21.48 -3.70
N LEU A 113 8.67 20.15 -3.57
CA LEU A 113 9.11 19.27 -4.66
C LEU A 113 8.15 19.32 -5.85
N SER A 114 6.84 19.33 -5.64
CA SER A 114 5.88 19.41 -6.75
C SER A 114 5.99 20.73 -7.50
N MET A 115 6.25 21.85 -6.80
CA MET A 115 6.52 23.14 -7.42
C MET A 115 7.83 23.13 -8.21
N LEU A 116 8.89 22.52 -7.66
CA LEU A 116 10.20 22.45 -8.30
C LEU A 116 10.19 21.59 -9.58
N PHE A 117 9.44 20.49 -9.57
CA PHE A 117 9.27 19.58 -10.72
C PHE A 117 8.10 19.96 -11.64
N GLN A 118 7.35 21.04 -11.34
CA GLN A 118 6.19 21.51 -12.11
C GLN A 118 5.11 20.41 -12.31
N LEU A 119 4.86 19.62 -11.27
CA LEU A 119 3.85 18.55 -11.32
C LEU A 119 2.44 19.13 -11.44
N THR A 120 1.59 18.46 -12.21
CA THR A 120 0.17 18.80 -12.36
C THR A 120 -0.60 18.56 -11.06
N HIS A 121 -1.80 19.14 -10.94
CA HIS A 121 -2.62 19.01 -9.72
C HIS A 121 -2.93 17.55 -9.38
N GLU A 122 -3.20 16.72 -10.41
CA GLU A 122 -3.47 15.29 -10.26
C GLU A 122 -2.26 14.51 -9.73
N GLU A 123 -1.06 14.80 -10.24
CA GLU A 123 0.18 14.16 -9.81
C GLU A 123 0.58 14.55 -8.39
N TYR A 124 0.42 15.82 -8.03
CA TYR A 124 0.66 16.29 -6.67
C TYR A 124 -0.25 15.60 -5.66
N VAL A 125 -1.55 15.57 -5.94
CA VAL A 125 -2.57 14.94 -5.09
C VAL A 125 -2.31 13.44 -4.91
N THR A 126 -1.77 12.79 -5.92
CA THR A 126 -1.39 11.37 -5.90
C THR A 126 -0.18 11.09 -4.98
N LEU A 127 0.72 12.05 -4.82
CA LEU A 127 1.93 11.91 -4.00
C LEU A 127 1.71 12.27 -2.52
N LEU A 128 0.67 13.03 -2.20
CA LEU A 128 0.33 13.43 -0.84
C LEU A 128 0.10 12.25 0.13
N PRO A 129 -0.61 11.17 -0.24
CA PRO A 129 -0.92 10.07 0.67
C PRO A 129 0.25 9.10 0.86
N LYS A 130 1.47 9.46 0.43
CA LYS A 130 2.68 8.62 0.45
C LYS A 130 3.00 7.97 1.81
N SER A 131 2.73 8.66 2.92
CA SER A 131 3.06 8.18 4.28
C SER A 131 1.83 7.74 5.07
N ILE A 132 0.71 7.50 4.40
CA ILE A 132 -0.54 7.04 5.02
C ILE A 132 -0.70 5.55 4.72
N THR A 133 -1.36 4.80 5.63
CA THR A 133 -1.74 3.40 5.39
C THR A 133 -2.50 3.27 4.06
N THR A 134 -2.10 2.31 3.22
CA THR A 134 -2.60 2.13 1.84
C THR A 134 -4.13 2.21 1.72
N ALA A 135 -4.89 1.56 2.60
CA ALA A 135 -6.35 1.60 2.58
C ALA A 135 -6.93 3.01 2.72
N ILE A 136 -6.35 3.83 3.61
CA ILE A 136 -6.76 5.22 3.83
C ILE A 136 -6.25 6.10 2.69
N GLY A 137 -5.01 5.87 2.23
CA GLY A 137 -4.41 6.63 1.14
C GLY A 137 -5.12 6.44 -0.20
N MET A 138 -5.65 5.25 -0.47
CA MET A 138 -6.48 4.97 -1.65
C MET A 138 -7.75 5.82 -1.65
N GLY A 139 -8.48 5.86 -0.53
CA GLY A 139 -9.69 6.67 -0.41
C GLY A 139 -9.40 8.16 -0.55
N LEU A 140 -8.35 8.66 0.11
CA LEU A 140 -7.96 10.07 0.02
C LEU A 140 -7.56 10.47 -1.41
N SER A 141 -6.83 9.61 -2.12
CA SER A 141 -6.46 9.83 -3.51
C SER A 141 -7.68 9.84 -4.43
N GLN A 142 -8.66 8.96 -4.21
CA GLN A 142 -9.91 8.93 -4.99
C GLN A 142 -10.73 10.20 -4.80
N GLU A 143 -10.93 10.61 -3.55
CA GLU A 143 -11.71 11.82 -3.24
C GLU A 143 -11.06 13.09 -3.77
N SER A 144 -9.73 13.12 -3.81
CA SER A 144 -8.97 14.28 -4.26
C SER A 144 -8.73 14.31 -5.79
N GLY A 145 -9.16 13.28 -6.53
CA GLY A 145 -9.00 13.19 -7.99
C GLY A 145 -7.62 12.75 -8.49
N GLY A 146 -6.84 12.07 -7.65
CA GLY A 146 -5.53 11.52 -7.99
C GLY A 146 -5.56 10.06 -8.49
N TYR A 147 -4.45 9.61 -9.05
CA TYR A 147 -4.27 8.25 -9.57
C TYR A 147 -4.01 7.24 -8.44
N VAL A 148 -5.06 6.56 -7.99
CA VAL A 148 -5.01 5.58 -6.89
C VAL A 148 -3.91 4.54 -7.05
N THR A 149 -3.72 4.03 -8.26
CA THR A 149 -2.69 3.03 -8.59
C THR A 149 -1.28 3.54 -8.33
N ILE A 150 -1.00 4.79 -8.70
CA ILE A 150 0.29 5.45 -8.48
C ILE A 150 0.46 5.75 -6.99
N THR A 151 -0.59 6.25 -6.31
CA THR A 151 -0.59 6.49 -4.87
C THR A 151 -0.18 5.23 -4.09
N VAL A 152 -0.80 4.09 -4.41
CA VAL A 152 -0.50 2.79 -3.78
C VAL A 152 0.96 2.39 -4.03
N ALA A 153 1.45 2.53 -5.26
CA ALA A 153 2.83 2.23 -5.60
C ALA A 153 3.82 3.09 -4.80
N VAL A 154 3.53 4.38 -4.64
CA VAL A 154 4.36 5.32 -3.89
C VAL A 154 4.35 5.00 -2.39
N ILE A 155 3.19 4.68 -1.81
CA ILE A 155 3.07 4.24 -0.41
C ILE A 155 3.92 2.99 -0.17
N ILE A 156 3.81 1.99 -1.05
CA ILE A 156 4.57 0.75 -0.93
C ILE A 156 6.06 1.01 -1.03
N LEU A 157 6.52 1.74 -2.05
CA LEU A 157 7.93 2.04 -2.23
C LEU A 157 8.52 2.74 -1.01
N THR A 158 7.78 3.67 -0.44
CA THR A 158 8.27 4.52 0.64
C THR A 158 8.19 3.83 1.99
N GLY A 159 7.19 2.97 2.21
CA GLY A 159 7.14 2.06 3.34
C GLY A 159 8.26 1.02 3.32
N VAL A 160 8.56 0.46 2.14
CA VAL A 160 9.66 -0.52 2.02
C VAL A 160 11.02 0.16 2.21
N LEU A 161 11.27 1.29 1.55
CA LEU A 161 12.52 2.04 1.70
C LEU A 161 12.71 2.57 3.13
N GLY A 162 11.64 3.00 3.80
CA GLY A 162 11.71 3.45 5.19
C GLY A 162 11.98 2.34 6.21
N ASN A 163 11.77 1.07 5.82
CA ASN A 163 12.06 -0.10 6.65
C ASN A 163 13.48 -0.66 6.44
N MET A 164 14.19 -0.24 5.38
CA MET A 164 15.58 -0.64 5.09
C MET A 164 16.57 0.26 5.82
#